data_AF-A0A1V3WU23-F1
#
_entry.id   AF-A0A1V3WU23-F1
#
_cell.length_a   1.000
_cell.length_b   1.000
_cell.length_c   1.000
_cell.angle_alpha   90.00
_cell.angle_beta   90.00
_cell.angle_gamma   90.00
#
_symmetry.space_group_name_H-M   'P 1'
#
loop_
_entity.id
_entity.type
_entity.pdbx_description
1 polymer ?
#
loop_
_entity_poly.entity_id
_entity_poly.type
_entity_poly.pdbx_seq_one_letter_code
_entity_poly.pdbx_strand_id
1 'polypeptide(L)'
;MGPTNSPAHNNIGSGNTGSFNRGSGNTGDSNWGFGNTGNGNIGFGNTGNGNIGFGLTGDNQIGIGGLNTGSGNIGFGNSGTGNIGFFNSGTNNVGFFNSGFANVGFEISGTNNTGFQTTGGTVTGFWNTGLQDTGFGNTAGEATGAFNSGRNATGFFNSANENTGMFNSGRGNTGFFNSGERNTGFFNAGATNTGFGNSGNINTGGFNSGNLNTAIGQVGDGPGQSSGFGNLGTGTSGFFNQGDDTSGFTNAAEKSSGARNLGPLGSGFNNFGFGGSGFYNSSDRGSGFFNGVNDGVGFQNSGFFNIGIRNSGVGNISEFPGTDSGHSGFFHR
;
A
#
# COMPACT_ATOMS: atom_id res chain seq x y z
N MET A 1 84.39 38.75 2.17
CA MET A 1 83.65 38.28 0.99
C MET A 1 83.60 36.77 1.03
N GLY A 2 82.42 36.22 1.26
CA GLY A 2 82.09 34.82 1.08
C GLY A 2 80.57 34.74 1.12
N PRO A 3 79.87 34.46 0.00
CA PRO A 3 78.44 34.28 0.04
C PRO A 3 78.20 32.88 0.62
N THR A 4 77.88 32.78 1.91
CA THR A 4 77.17 31.59 2.37
C THR A 4 75.78 31.69 1.80
N ASN A 5 75.60 31.04 0.66
CA ASN A 5 74.33 30.79 0.00
C ASN A 5 73.48 29.90 0.91
N SER A 6 73.00 30.43 2.03
CA SER A 6 71.88 29.86 2.76
C SER A 6 70.62 30.29 2.00
N PRO A 7 69.73 29.37 1.59
CA PRO A 7 68.45 29.75 1.04
C PRO A 7 67.81 30.74 2.00
N ALA A 8 67.43 31.91 1.50
CA ALA A 8 66.90 32.99 2.31
C ALA A 8 65.61 32.54 3.00
N HIS A 9 65.72 32.00 4.23
CA HIS A 9 64.62 31.79 5.17
C HIS A 9 64.11 33.15 5.71
N ASN A 10 64.08 34.17 4.85
CA ASN A 10 63.85 35.54 5.25
C ASN A 10 62.36 35.76 5.47
N ASN A 11 62.02 36.14 6.70
CA ASN A 11 60.73 36.72 6.99
C ASN A 11 60.67 38.14 6.40
N ILE A 12 59.51 38.54 5.90
CA ILE A 12 59.21 39.89 5.44
C ILE A 12 58.24 40.53 6.43
N GLY A 13 58.66 41.61 7.08
CA GLY A 13 57.90 42.32 8.13
C GLY A 13 58.38 41.98 9.55
N SER A 14 57.71 42.55 10.56
CA SER A 14 58.21 42.62 11.94
C SER A 14 57.67 41.53 12.86
N GLY A 15 58.44 41.15 13.89
CA GLY A 15 57.97 40.26 14.96
C GLY A 15 57.62 38.83 14.50
N ASN A 16 58.21 38.36 13.40
CA ASN A 16 58.02 37.00 12.92
C ASN A 16 59.07 36.04 13.53
N THR A 17 58.63 34.88 14.01
CA THR A 17 59.47 33.79 14.54
C THR A 17 59.32 32.56 13.66
N GLY A 18 60.41 32.06 13.09
CA GLY A 18 60.43 30.96 12.09
C GLY A 18 60.94 31.44 10.72
N SER A 19 60.52 30.81 9.63
CA SER A 19 61.03 31.03 8.26
C SER A 19 59.94 31.37 7.24
N PHE A 20 60.29 32.14 6.20
CA PHE A 20 59.43 32.45 5.05
C PHE A 20 58.07 33.10 5.37
N ASN A 21 57.92 33.72 6.54
CA ASN A 21 56.69 34.42 6.89
C ASN A 21 56.61 35.78 6.19
N ARG A 22 55.43 36.19 5.72
CA ARG A 22 55.16 37.52 5.16
C ARG A 22 54.08 38.22 5.96
N GLY A 23 54.41 39.36 6.57
CA GLY A 23 53.52 40.16 7.42
C GLY A 23 54.11 40.37 8.80
N SER A 24 53.28 40.40 9.86
CA SER A 24 53.76 40.75 11.20
C SER A 24 53.25 39.81 12.29
N GLY A 25 54.09 39.53 13.29
CA GLY A 25 53.69 38.78 14.48
C GLY A 25 53.41 37.29 14.25
N ASN A 26 53.92 36.69 13.17
CA ASN A 26 53.68 35.27 12.89
C ASN A 26 54.68 34.37 13.63
N THR A 27 54.23 33.22 14.13
CA THR A 27 55.05 32.20 14.79
C THR A 27 54.89 30.86 14.07
N GLY A 28 55.98 30.31 13.54
CA GLY A 28 56.00 29.13 12.66
C GLY A 28 56.51 29.48 11.26
N ASP A 29 56.25 28.64 10.25
CA ASP A 29 56.82 28.78 8.91
C ASP A 29 55.78 29.07 7.82
N SER A 30 56.18 29.84 6.80
CA SER A 30 55.40 30.09 5.57
C SER A 30 54.01 30.72 5.79
N ASN A 31 53.82 31.49 6.85
CA ASN A 31 52.57 32.20 7.09
C ASN A 31 52.50 33.52 6.31
N TRP A 32 51.34 33.85 5.75
CA TRP A 32 51.08 35.13 5.08
C TRP A 32 49.96 35.90 5.80
N GLY A 33 50.33 36.95 6.52
CA GLY A 33 49.40 37.88 7.16
C GLY A 33 49.86 38.25 8.55
N PHE A 34 48.93 38.35 9.51
CA PHE A 34 49.20 38.93 10.82
C PHE A 34 48.86 37.98 11.96
N GLY A 35 49.77 37.83 12.93
CA GLY A 35 49.47 37.13 14.19
C GLY A 35 49.14 35.65 14.05
N ASN A 36 49.59 34.97 12.98
CA ASN A 36 49.32 33.54 12.81
C ASN A 36 50.30 32.68 13.63
N THR A 37 49.84 31.59 14.21
CA THR A 37 50.63 30.61 14.97
C THR A 37 50.49 29.23 14.34
N GLY A 38 51.59 28.59 13.95
CA GLY A 38 51.65 27.34 13.19
C GLY A 38 52.17 27.56 11.76
N ASN A 39 51.91 26.65 10.82
CA ASN A 39 52.56 26.67 9.50
C ASN A 39 51.57 26.90 8.34
N GLY A 40 51.97 27.68 7.34
CA GLY A 40 51.25 27.81 6.06
C GLY A 40 49.89 28.51 6.16
N ASN A 41 49.64 29.32 7.18
CA ASN A 41 48.38 30.05 7.33
C ASN A 41 48.35 31.33 6.50
N ILE A 42 47.20 31.68 5.93
CA ILE A 42 46.96 32.92 5.19
C ILE A 42 45.85 33.72 5.89
N GLY A 43 46.12 34.96 6.27
CA GLY A 43 45.17 35.87 6.91
C GLY A 43 45.58 36.30 8.32
N PHE A 44 44.65 36.40 9.25
CA PHE A 44 44.84 37.10 10.52
C PHE A 44 44.54 36.21 11.72
N GLY A 45 45.45 36.10 12.68
CA GLY A 45 45.19 35.49 13.98
C GLY A 45 44.84 34.00 13.95
N ASN A 46 45.27 33.26 12.91
CA ASN A 46 44.96 31.83 12.81
C ASN A 46 45.94 31.00 13.66
N THR A 47 45.44 29.98 14.36
CA THR A 47 46.22 29.05 15.19
C THR A 47 46.04 27.62 14.66
N GLY A 48 47.13 26.97 14.26
CA GLY A 48 47.17 25.66 13.60
C GLY A 48 47.83 25.74 12.23
N ASN A 49 47.56 24.82 11.31
CA ASN A 49 48.27 24.70 10.03
C ASN A 49 47.35 24.81 8.81
N GLY A 50 47.81 25.49 7.77
CA GLY A 50 47.14 25.55 6.46
C GLY A 50 45.79 26.26 6.46
N ASN A 51 45.52 27.15 7.41
CA ASN A 51 44.25 27.87 7.49
C ASN A 51 44.24 29.10 6.58
N ILE A 52 43.10 29.43 5.98
CA ILE A 52 42.90 30.64 5.15
C ILE A 52 41.72 31.44 5.70
N GLY A 53 41.99 32.53 6.43
CA GLY A 53 40.93 33.27 7.09
C GLY A 53 41.33 34.19 8.24
N PHE A 54 40.37 34.46 9.13
CA PHE A 54 40.52 35.37 10.26
C PHE A 54 40.18 34.66 11.58
N GLY A 55 41.12 34.48 12.50
CA GLY A 55 40.88 34.00 13.86
C GLY A 55 40.61 32.50 13.99
N LEU A 56 40.95 31.70 12.98
CA LEU A 56 40.66 30.26 12.96
C LEU A 56 41.54 29.51 13.99
N THR A 57 40.99 28.48 14.64
CA THR A 57 41.76 27.57 15.52
C THR A 57 41.54 26.13 15.06
N GLY A 58 42.60 25.41 14.67
CA GLY A 58 42.56 24.07 14.08
C GLY A 58 43.39 23.98 12.79
N ASP A 59 43.28 22.89 12.03
CA ASP A 59 44.04 22.68 10.79
C ASP A 59 43.14 22.67 9.53
N ASN A 60 43.68 23.18 8.42
CA ASN A 60 43.09 23.16 7.08
C ASN A 60 41.70 23.80 6.96
N GLN A 61 41.44 24.85 7.74
CA GLN A 61 40.17 25.56 7.72
C GLN A 61 40.19 26.75 6.76
N ILE A 62 39.05 27.07 6.16
CA ILE A 62 38.86 28.30 5.39
C ILE A 62 37.65 29.02 5.96
N GLY A 63 37.78 30.29 6.40
CA GLY A 63 36.64 31.05 6.95
C GLY A 63 36.98 32.12 8.01
N ILE A 64 36.04 32.37 8.93
CA ILE A 64 36.18 33.31 10.05
C ILE A 64 36.02 32.52 11.36
N GLY A 65 37.02 32.61 12.22
CA GLY A 65 37.09 32.01 13.54
C GLY A 65 36.00 32.47 14.48
N GLY A 66 35.58 31.55 15.35
CA GLY A 66 34.36 31.67 16.14
C GLY A 66 33.08 31.29 15.37
N LEU A 67 33.10 31.37 14.04
CA LEU A 67 32.00 30.95 13.17
C LEU A 67 32.32 29.68 12.38
N ASN A 68 33.59 29.26 12.29
CA ASN A 68 33.98 27.99 11.69
C ASN A 68 34.86 27.23 12.70
N THR A 69 34.29 26.26 13.43
CA THR A 69 34.90 25.60 14.59
C THR A 69 35.08 24.09 14.38
N GLY A 70 36.19 23.54 14.87
CA GLY A 70 36.52 22.12 14.72
C GLY A 70 37.66 21.89 13.72
N SER A 71 37.58 20.86 12.88
CA SER A 71 38.71 20.45 12.02
C SER A 71 38.30 20.18 10.57
N GLY A 72 39.10 20.65 9.61
CA GLY A 72 38.90 20.35 8.19
C GLY A 72 37.60 20.91 7.57
N ASN A 73 36.99 21.91 8.20
CA ASN A 73 35.78 22.55 7.68
C ASN A 73 36.13 23.60 6.61
N ILE A 74 35.40 23.59 5.50
CA ILE A 74 35.55 24.52 4.38
C ILE A 74 34.27 25.36 4.24
N GLY A 75 34.37 26.67 4.42
CA GLY A 75 33.26 27.61 4.23
C GLY A 75 33.01 28.50 5.46
N PHE A 76 31.75 28.67 5.86
CA PHE A 76 31.40 29.62 6.92
C PHE A 76 30.28 29.12 7.82
N GLY A 77 30.36 29.31 9.12
CA GLY A 77 29.29 28.87 10.04
C GLY A 77 29.38 27.40 10.45
N ASN A 78 30.39 26.64 10.00
CA ASN A 78 30.44 25.19 10.24
C ASN A 78 30.99 24.86 11.64
N SER A 79 30.48 23.78 12.25
CA SER A 79 30.94 23.25 13.54
C SER A 79 31.13 21.73 13.44
N GLY A 80 32.26 21.23 13.94
CA GLY A 80 32.60 19.80 13.93
C GLY A 80 33.68 19.47 12.90
N THR A 81 33.54 18.39 12.13
CA THR A 81 34.64 17.84 11.33
C THR A 81 34.28 17.68 9.85
N GLY A 82 35.14 18.18 8.95
CA GLY A 82 35.05 17.85 7.51
C GLY A 82 33.81 18.38 6.80
N ASN A 83 33.15 19.40 7.33
CA ASN A 83 31.95 19.98 6.70
C ASN A 83 32.33 20.95 5.58
N ILE A 84 31.59 20.93 4.47
CA ILE A 84 31.78 21.82 3.31
C ILE A 84 30.51 22.62 3.08
N GLY A 85 30.63 23.95 3.02
CA GLY A 85 29.51 24.86 2.76
C GLY A 85 29.23 25.77 3.95
N PHE A 86 27.95 25.94 4.31
CA PHE A 86 27.54 26.96 5.27
C PHE A 86 26.70 26.42 6.43
N PHE A 87 27.01 26.85 7.65
CA PHE A 87 26.19 26.59 8.83
C PHE A 87 25.91 25.09 9.10
N ASN A 88 26.83 24.21 8.71
CA ASN A 88 26.69 22.78 8.97
C ASN A 88 27.23 22.41 10.36
N SER A 89 26.61 21.45 11.03
CA SER A 89 27.04 20.94 12.34
C SER A 89 27.21 19.42 12.33
N GLY A 90 28.27 18.92 12.95
CA GLY A 90 28.58 17.48 12.99
C GLY A 90 29.71 17.13 12.03
N THR A 91 29.55 16.06 11.26
CA THR A 91 30.67 15.46 10.51
C THR A 91 30.33 15.21 9.05
N ASN A 92 31.24 15.59 8.14
CA ASN A 92 31.19 15.28 6.71
C ASN A 92 29.93 15.76 5.98
N ASN A 93 29.27 16.82 6.45
CA ASN A 93 28.12 17.36 5.75
C ASN A 93 28.54 18.29 4.61
N VAL A 94 27.84 18.25 3.48
CA VAL A 94 28.05 19.10 2.31
C VAL A 94 26.79 19.89 2.00
N GLY A 95 26.87 21.22 1.97
CA GLY A 95 25.76 22.10 1.63
C GLY A 95 25.47 23.12 2.73
N PHE A 96 24.21 23.30 3.10
CA PHE A 96 23.78 24.40 3.96
C PHE A 96 22.88 23.92 5.09
N PHE A 97 23.14 24.39 6.31
CA PHE A 97 22.29 24.15 7.49
C PHE A 97 22.06 22.66 7.80
N ASN A 98 23.00 21.80 7.41
CA ASN A 98 22.88 20.36 7.69
C ASN A 98 23.42 20.04 9.08
N SER A 99 22.80 19.08 9.77
CA SER A 99 23.22 18.59 11.07
C SER A 99 23.34 17.07 11.12
N GLY A 100 24.37 16.56 11.81
CA GLY A 100 24.59 15.12 11.96
C GLY A 100 25.76 14.63 11.10
N PHE A 101 25.59 13.50 10.40
CA PHE A 101 26.68 12.79 9.73
C PHE A 101 26.42 12.58 8.24
N ALA A 102 27.37 12.99 7.40
CA ALA A 102 27.43 12.68 5.97
C ALA A 102 26.17 13.05 5.17
N ASN A 103 25.57 14.20 5.49
CA ASN A 103 24.41 14.70 4.77
C ASN A 103 24.82 15.60 3.59
N VAL A 104 24.12 15.51 2.47
CA VAL A 104 24.38 16.34 1.26
C VAL A 104 23.11 17.09 0.85
N GLY A 105 23.12 18.41 0.98
CA GLY A 105 21.99 19.25 0.55
C GLY A 105 21.70 20.42 1.46
N PHE A 106 20.42 20.70 1.72
CA PHE A 106 19.97 21.89 2.44
C PHE A 106 18.98 21.54 3.56
N GLU A 107 19.21 22.08 4.76
CA GLU A 107 18.35 21.90 5.94
C GLU A 107 18.09 20.42 6.28
N ILE A 108 19.13 19.58 6.20
CA ILE A 108 19.04 18.15 6.47
C ILE A 108 19.49 17.83 7.90
N SER A 109 18.79 16.93 8.59
CA SER A 109 19.26 16.40 9.88
C SER A 109 19.36 14.88 9.89
N GLY A 110 20.31 14.34 10.66
CA GLY A 110 20.49 12.90 10.85
C GLY A 110 21.70 12.32 10.11
N THR A 111 21.57 11.16 9.47
CA THR A 111 22.72 10.40 8.95
C THR A 111 22.55 9.95 7.50
N ASN A 112 23.57 10.18 6.66
CA ASN A 112 23.62 9.71 5.27
C ASN A 112 22.40 10.14 4.41
N ASN A 113 21.88 11.34 4.62
CA ASN A 113 20.73 11.84 3.88
C ASN A 113 21.16 12.74 2.72
N THR A 114 20.43 12.72 1.60
CA THR A 114 20.69 13.59 0.44
C THR A 114 19.42 14.27 -0.05
N GLY A 115 19.42 15.60 -0.14
CA GLY A 115 18.30 16.35 -0.73
C GLY A 115 17.96 17.67 -0.03
N PHE A 116 16.70 17.88 0.34
CA PHE A 116 16.22 19.15 0.88
C PHE A 116 15.20 18.93 1.99
N GLN A 117 15.45 19.53 3.15
CA GLN A 117 14.57 19.47 4.32
C GLN A 117 14.20 18.03 4.71
N THR A 118 15.18 17.14 4.72
CA THR A 118 14.99 15.73 5.11
C THR A 118 15.53 15.45 6.50
N THR A 119 14.90 14.56 7.26
CA THR A 119 15.35 14.14 8.60
C THR A 119 15.39 12.62 8.72
N GLY A 120 16.39 12.10 9.42
CA GLY A 120 16.46 10.69 9.81
C GLY A 120 17.70 10.00 9.26
N GLY A 121 17.58 8.90 8.52
CA GLY A 121 18.75 8.08 8.17
C GLY A 121 18.67 7.34 6.84
N THR A 122 19.64 7.54 5.95
CA THR A 122 19.66 6.96 4.59
C THR A 122 18.45 7.41 3.75
N VAL A 123 18.14 8.70 3.81
CA VAL A 123 16.98 9.30 3.15
C VAL A 123 17.40 10.08 1.90
N THR A 124 16.64 9.98 0.81
CA THR A 124 16.86 10.78 -0.40
C THR A 124 15.62 11.54 -0.85
N GLY A 125 15.78 12.76 -1.34
CA GLY A 125 14.70 13.58 -1.92
C GLY A 125 14.30 14.79 -1.07
N PHE A 126 13.00 15.06 -0.93
CA PHE A 126 12.51 16.31 -0.36
C PHE A 126 11.51 16.05 0.77
N TRP A 127 11.63 16.76 1.89
CA TRP A 127 10.65 16.73 2.98
C TRP A 127 10.37 15.34 3.59
N ASN A 128 11.26 14.38 3.38
CA ASN A 128 11.13 13.05 3.97
C ASN A 128 11.62 13.06 5.42
N THR A 129 10.88 12.41 6.31
CA THR A 129 11.26 12.15 7.70
C THR A 129 11.14 10.67 8.01
N GLY A 130 12.24 10.05 8.43
CA GLY A 130 12.26 8.62 8.74
C GLY A 130 13.58 7.96 8.38
N LEU A 131 13.60 6.64 8.37
CA LEU A 131 14.77 5.86 7.97
C LEU A 131 14.50 5.25 6.60
N GLN A 132 15.47 5.28 5.68
CA GLN A 132 15.41 4.59 4.38
C GLN A 132 14.24 5.05 3.49
N ASP A 133 13.97 6.36 3.46
CA ASP A 133 12.93 6.94 2.63
C ASP A 133 13.47 7.52 1.33
N THR A 134 12.74 7.38 0.23
CA THR A 134 13.06 7.98 -1.07
C THR A 134 11.85 8.65 -1.69
N GLY A 135 12.02 9.90 -2.15
CA GLY A 135 10.99 10.65 -2.87
C GLY A 135 10.57 11.94 -2.16
N PHE A 136 9.28 12.12 -1.88
CA PHE A 136 8.75 13.41 -1.41
C PHE A 136 7.79 13.28 -0.22
N GLY A 137 8.08 13.94 0.90
CA GLY A 137 7.11 14.12 1.99
C GLY A 137 6.67 12.83 2.69
N ASN A 138 7.48 11.77 2.71
CA ASN A 138 7.19 10.55 3.47
C ASN A 138 7.53 10.76 4.96
N THR A 139 6.76 10.21 5.91
CA THR A 139 6.90 10.58 7.35
C THR A 139 7.15 9.46 8.36
N ALA A 140 7.44 8.22 7.93
CA ALA A 140 7.59 7.09 8.87
C ALA A 140 8.91 6.31 8.69
N GLY A 141 9.23 5.88 7.47
CA GLY A 141 10.41 5.07 7.17
C GLY A 141 10.14 3.94 6.17
N GLU A 142 11.18 3.46 5.51
CA GLU A 142 11.18 2.42 4.49
C GLU A 142 10.13 2.70 3.39
N ALA A 143 9.93 3.97 3.05
CA ALA A 143 8.92 4.41 2.11
C ALA A 143 9.55 4.90 0.79
N THR A 144 8.93 4.53 -0.33
CA THR A 144 9.31 5.01 -1.66
C THR A 144 8.10 5.66 -2.35
N GLY A 145 8.29 6.86 -2.89
CA GLY A 145 7.24 7.61 -3.57
C GLY A 145 6.93 8.90 -2.84
N ALA A 146 5.65 9.24 -2.66
CA ALA A 146 5.32 10.52 -2.03
C ALA A 146 4.15 10.49 -1.05
N PHE A 147 4.26 11.32 -0.02
CA PHE A 147 3.22 11.60 0.97
C PHE A 147 2.72 10.35 1.69
N ASN A 148 3.58 9.35 1.89
CA ASN A 148 3.24 8.17 2.67
C ASN A 148 3.50 8.42 4.16
N SER A 149 2.52 8.14 5.02
CA SER A 149 2.62 8.36 6.47
C SER A 149 2.87 7.10 7.29
N GLY A 150 3.03 5.94 6.64
CA GLY A 150 3.33 4.67 7.30
C GLY A 150 4.57 3.98 6.75
N ARG A 151 5.01 2.95 7.48
CA ARG A 151 6.27 2.24 7.21
C ARG A 151 6.12 1.22 6.08
N ASN A 152 7.18 0.93 5.32
CA ASN A 152 7.14 -0.05 4.23
C ASN A 152 6.08 0.28 3.17
N ALA A 153 5.91 1.57 2.87
CA ALA A 153 4.91 2.05 1.94
C ALA A 153 5.53 2.38 0.57
N THR A 154 4.94 1.89 -0.51
CA THR A 154 5.37 2.23 -1.87
C THR A 154 4.24 2.88 -2.65
N GLY A 155 4.52 4.02 -3.28
CA GLY A 155 3.57 4.77 -4.10
C GLY A 155 3.17 6.10 -3.47
N PHE A 156 1.87 6.43 -3.44
CA PHE A 156 1.42 7.79 -3.16
C PHE A 156 0.30 7.84 -2.10
N PHE A 157 0.42 8.76 -1.15
CA PHE A 157 -0.66 9.05 -0.19
C PHE A 157 -1.16 7.83 0.61
N ASN A 158 -0.30 6.84 0.85
CA ASN A 158 -0.69 5.71 1.69
C ASN A 158 -0.55 6.06 3.18
N SER A 159 -1.51 5.63 3.98
CA SER A 159 -1.52 5.80 5.43
C SER A 159 -1.39 4.46 6.15
N ALA A 160 -0.52 4.41 7.17
CA ALA A 160 -0.11 3.19 7.87
C ALA A 160 0.67 2.19 6.97
N ASN A 161 0.93 0.99 7.48
CA ASN A 161 2.12 0.21 7.09
C ASN A 161 1.91 -0.75 5.90
N GLU A 162 2.99 -1.15 5.24
CA GLU A 162 3.04 -2.25 4.26
C GLU A 162 2.11 -2.05 3.04
N ASN A 163 1.75 -0.80 2.73
CA ASN A 163 0.83 -0.50 1.64
C ASN A 163 1.57 -0.24 0.33
N THR A 164 1.08 -0.79 -0.78
CA THR A 164 1.60 -0.55 -2.13
C THR A 164 0.52 0.02 -3.05
N GLY A 165 0.82 1.10 -3.76
CA GLY A 165 -0.10 1.75 -4.69
C GLY A 165 -0.49 3.15 -4.20
N MET A 166 -1.78 3.50 -4.25
CA MET A 166 -2.21 4.87 -3.95
C MET A 166 -3.40 4.94 -2.99
N PHE A 167 -3.38 5.93 -2.10
CA PHE A 167 -4.50 6.27 -1.21
C PHE A 167 -5.01 5.08 -0.37
N ASN A 168 -4.16 4.11 -0.07
CA ASN A 168 -4.53 3.01 0.80
C ASN A 168 -4.41 3.44 2.27
N SER A 169 -5.31 2.94 3.11
CA SER A 169 -5.29 3.17 4.55
C SER A 169 -5.34 1.84 5.31
N GLY A 170 -4.59 1.74 6.40
CA GLY A 170 -4.46 0.51 7.18
C GLY A 170 -3.19 -0.26 6.80
N ARG A 171 -3.23 -1.59 6.73
CA ARG A 171 -2.01 -2.41 6.66
C ARG A 171 -2.00 -3.43 5.54
N GLY A 172 -0.91 -3.48 4.76
CA GLY A 172 -0.68 -4.57 3.81
C GLY A 172 -1.56 -4.52 2.57
N ASN A 173 -2.16 -3.37 2.25
CA ASN A 173 -3.04 -3.24 1.09
C ASN A 173 -2.23 -3.00 -0.19
N THR A 174 -2.67 -3.60 -1.30
CA THR A 174 -2.10 -3.40 -2.63
C THR A 174 -3.15 -2.89 -3.60
N GLY A 175 -2.86 -1.79 -4.30
CA GLY A 175 -3.76 -1.18 -5.28
C GLY A 175 -4.18 0.23 -4.89
N PHE A 176 -5.47 0.54 -4.98
CA PHE A 176 -5.96 1.92 -4.87
C PHE A 176 -7.14 2.06 -3.93
N PHE A 177 -7.12 3.07 -3.07
CA PHE A 177 -8.25 3.44 -2.22
C PHE A 177 -8.76 2.30 -1.33
N ASN A 178 -7.91 1.33 -0.95
CA ASN A 178 -8.32 0.29 -0.03
C ASN A 178 -8.24 0.77 1.42
N SER A 179 -9.10 0.25 2.29
CA SER A 179 -9.11 0.53 3.72
C SER A 179 -9.15 -0.77 4.53
N GLY A 180 -8.37 -0.84 5.60
CA GLY A 180 -8.28 -2.02 6.47
C GLY A 180 -7.01 -2.84 6.20
N GLU A 181 -7.11 -4.16 6.15
CA GLU A 181 -5.93 -5.04 6.10
C GLU A 181 -5.88 -5.95 4.86
N ARG A 182 -4.70 -6.09 4.25
CA ARG A 182 -4.38 -7.11 3.23
C ARG A 182 -5.34 -7.16 2.04
N ASN A 183 -5.93 -6.03 1.68
CA ASN A 183 -6.80 -5.96 0.51
C ASN A 183 -5.99 -5.79 -0.77
N THR A 184 -6.42 -6.42 -1.86
CA THR A 184 -5.81 -6.29 -3.19
C THR A 184 -6.86 -5.80 -4.19
N GLY A 185 -6.55 -4.72 -4.91
CA GLY A 185 -7.43 -4.15 -5.94
C GLY A 185 -7.87 -2.73 -5.60
N PHE A 186 -9.17 -2.44 -5.71
CA PHE A 186 -9.69 -1.09 -5.67
C PHE A 186 -10.86 -0.96 -4.70
N PHE A 187 -10.87 0.11 -3.89
CA PHE A 187 -12.01 0.48 -3.03
C PHE A 187 -12.49 -0.62 -2.08
N ASN A 188 -11.64 -1.57 -1.71
CA ASN A 188 -12.04 -2.60 -0.76
C ASN A 188 -11.92 -2.07 0.68
N ALA A 189 -12.87 -2.44 1.53
CA ALA A 189 -12.93 -2.09 2.94
C ALA A 189 -13.04 -3.34 3.82
N GLY A 190 -12.23 -3.42 4.87
CA GLY A 190 -12.17 -4.58 5.76
C GLY A 190 -10.89 -5.38 5.56
N ALA A 191 -10.95 -6.71 5.62
CA ALA A 191 -9.74 -7.55 5.60
C ALA A 191 -9.71 -8.62 4.51
N THR A 192 -8.55 -8.76 3.85
CA THR A 192 -8.25 -9.88 2.93
C THR A 192 -9.22 -9.96 1.75
N ASN A 193 -9.66 -8.82 1.22
CA ASN A 193 -10.51 -8.77 0.04
C ASN A 193 -9.67 -8.64 -1.23
N THR A 194 -10.10 -9.29 -2.31
CA THR A 194 -9.51 -9.18 -3.65
C THR A 194 -10.55 -8.74 -4.67
N GLY A 195 -10.29 -7.65 -5.40
CA GLY A 195 -11.13 -7.18 -6.49
C GLY A 195 -11.59 -5.73 -6.28
N PHE A 196 -12.88 -5.46 -6.51
CA PHE A 196 -13.41 -4.08 -6.59
C PHE A 196 -14.55 -3.83 -5.61
N GLY A 197 -14.42 -2.85 -4.72
CA GLY A 197 -15.55 -2.33 -3.93
C GLY A 197 -16.16 -3.35 -2.96
N ASN A 198 -15.37 -4.30 -2.45
CA ASN A 198 -15.87 -5.26 -1.45
C ASN A 198 -15.81 -4.64 -0.05
N SER A 199 -16.83 -4.90 0.79
CA SER A 199 -16.86 -4.57 2.21
C SER A 199 -17.01 -5.82 3.07
N GLY A 200 -16.30 -5.87 4.19
CA GLY A 200 -16.23 -7.05 5.08
C GLY A 200 -14.92 -7.82 4.87
N ASN A 201 -14.91 -9.14 5.08
CA ASN A 201 -13.66 -9.91 5.10
C ASN A 201 -13.67 -11.14 4.18
N ILE A 202 -12.50 -11.44 3.60
CA ILE A 202 -12.26 -12.66 2.82
C ILE A 202 -13.20 -12.72 1.60
N ASN A 203 -13.37 -11.60 0.90
CA ASN A 203 -14.16 -11.55 -0.32
C ASN A 203 -13.26 -11.55 -1.57
N THR A 204 -13.67 -12.24 -2.62
CA THR A 204 -13.10 -12.15 -3.95
C THR A 204 -14.18 -11.79 -4.96
N GLY A 205 -13.92 -10.82 -5.83
CA GLY A 205 -14.88 -10.37 -6.85
C GLY A 205 -15.22 -8.89 -6.69
N GLY A 206 -16.51 -8.55 -6.86
CA GLY A 206 -16.92 -7.15 -6.95
C GLY A 206 -18.16 -6.82 -6.14
N PHE A 207 -18.16 -5.67 -5.45
CA PHE A 207 -19.35 -5.14 -4.77
C PHE A 207 -19.98 -6.11 -3.75
N ASN A 208 -19.19 -6.99 -3.13
CA ASN A 208 -19.69 -7.85 -2.08
C ASN A 208 -19.76 -7.11 -0.75
N SER A 209 -20.76 -7.41 0.08
CA SER A 209 -20.92 -6.87 1.43
C SER A 209 -21.15 -8.00 2.43
N GLY A 210 -20.18 -8.24 3.31
CA GLY A 210 -20.18 -9.33 4.28
C GLY A 210 -18.89 -10.14 4.20
N ASN A 211 -18.90 -11.39 4.64
CA ASN A 211 -17.70 -12.22 4.69
C ASN A 211 -17.77 -13.44 3.75
N LEU A 212 -16.61 -13.95 3.33
CA LEU A 212 -16.47 -15.22 2.58
C LEU A 212 -17.21 -15.26 1.22
N ASN A 213 -17.32 -14.14 0.51
CA ASN A 213 -17.99 -14.09 -0.80
C ASN A 213 -17.00 -14.23 -1.96
N THR A 214 -17.31 -15.01 -2.99
CA THR A 214 -16.44 -15.18 -4.19
C THR A 214 -17.09 -14.74 -5.50
N ALA A 215 -18.05 -13.82 -5.43
CA ALA A 215 -18.93 -13.47 -6.55
C ALA A 215 -19.01 -11.94 -6.79
N ILE A 216 -20.00 -11.51 -7.56
CA ILE A 216 -20.33 -10.10 -7.73
C ILE A 216 -21.68 -9.78 -7.08
N GLY A 217 -21.71 -8.76 -6.23
CA GLY A 217 -22.94 -8.21 -5.64
C GLY A 217 -23.58 -9.09 -4.56
N GLN A 218 -22.78 -9.91 -3.86
CA GLN A 218 -23.30 -10.73 -2.76
C GLN A 218 -23.49 -9.88 -1.51
N VAL A 219 -24.58 -10.13 -0.79
CA VAL A 219 -24.86 -9.50 0.51
C VAL A 219 -25.05 -10.59 1.55
N GLY A 220 -24.33 -10.45 2.67
CA GLY A 220 -24.33 -11.40 3.77
C GLY A 220 -23.00 -12.14 3.92
N ASP A 221 -22.94 -12.96 4.97
CA ASP A 221 -21.82 -13.84 5.22
C ASP A 221 -22.05 -15.17 4.50
N GLY A 222 -21.11 -15.57 3.66
CA GLY A 222 -21.15 -16.87 2.99
C GLY A 222 -20.87 -18.02 3.97
N PRO A 223 -21.76 -19.02 4.09
CA PRO A 223 -21.46 -20.30 4.74
C PRO A 223 -21.06 -21.38 3.72
N GLY A 224 -20.75 -21.01 2.46
CA GLY A 224 -20.38 -21.94 1.39
C GLY A 224 -20.00 -21.24 0.08
N GLN A 225 -19.47 -22.02 -0.87
CA GLN A 225 -18.96 -21.58 -2.17
C GLN A 225 -20.06 -20.89 -3.01
N SER A 226 -20.17 -19.55 -2.91
CA SER A 226 -21.16 -18.79 -3.70
C SER A 226 -20.46 -18.01 -4.83
N SER A 227 -20.96 -18.15 -6.06
CA SER A 227 -20.37 -17.58 -7.28
C SER A 227 -21.42 -16.99 -8.21
N GLY A 228 -21.00 -16.21 -9.22
CA GLY A 228 -21.92 -15.56 -10.17
C GLY A 228 -22.36 -14.16 -9.75
N PHE A 229 -23.59 -13.76 -10.08
CA PHE A 229 -24.07 -12.38 -9.97
C PHE A 229 -25.43 -12.28 -9.27
N GLY A 230 -25.52 -11.44 -8.24
CA GLY A 230 -26.79 -11.03 -7.64
C GLY A 230 -27.58 -12.16 -6.98
N ASN A 231 -26.92 -13.21 -6.49
CA ASN A 231 -27.60 -14.24 -5.71
C ASN A 231 -27.80 -13.76 -4.26
N LEU A 232 -28.81 -14.30 -3.58
CA LEU A 232 -29.15 -14.06 -2.18
C LEU A 232 -29.35 -15.40 -1.48
N GLY A 233 -28.46 -15.75 -0.56
CA GLY A 233 -28.46 -17.06 0.11
C GLY A 233 -27.11 -17.74 0.00
N THR A 234 -27.05 -18.99 0.42
CA THR A 234 -25.80 -19.68 0.72
C THR A 234 -25.55 -20.84 -0.25
N GLY A 235 -24.29 -21.09 -0.63
CA GLY A 235 -23.99 -22.15 -1.61
C GLY A 235 -24.62 -21.91 -3.00
N THR A 236 -24.75 -20.65 -3.41
CA THR A 236 -25.46 -20.28 -4.65
C THR A 236 -24.54 -20.05 -5.84
N SER A 237 -24.97 -20.43 -7.05
CA SER A 237 -24.21 -20.16 -8.28
C SER A 237 -25.08 -19.71 -9.45
N GLY A 238 -24.53 -18.91 -10.35
CA GLY A 238 -25.26 -18.37 -11.51
C GLY A 238 -25.79 -16.97 -11.28
N PHE A 239 -27.00 -16.67 -11.72
CA PHE A 239 -27.53 -15.31 -11.79
C PHE A 239 -28.87 -15.17 -11.06
N PHE A 240 -28.95 -14.21 -10.14
CA PHE A 240 -30.20 -13.77 -9.50
C PHE A 240 -30.99 -14.87 -8.77
N ASN A 241 -30.31 -15.84 -8.17
CA ASN A 241 -30.96 -16.88 -7.37
C ASN A 241 -31.23 -16.40 -5.93
N GLN A 242 -32.34 -16.83 -5.34
CA GLN A 242 -32.70 -16.57 -3.94
C GLN A 242 -32.94 -17.90 -3.21
N GLY A 243 -32.26 -18.10 -2.08
CA GLY A 243 -32.30 -19.33 -1.26
C GLY A 243 -30.98 -20.09 -1.26
N ASP A 244 -30.89 -21.13 -0.45
CA ASP A 244 -29.66 -21.89 -0.21
C ASP A 244 -29.44 -23.02 -1.23
N ASP A 245 -28.19 -23.46 -1.43
CA ASP A 245 -27.76 -24.54 -2.31
C ASP A 245 -28.35 -24.48 -3.73
N THR A 246 -28.47 -23.27 -4.28
CA THR A 246 -29.22 -23.03 -5.52
C THR A 246 -28.34 -22.61 -6.69
N SER A 247 -28.57 -23.21 -7.87
CA SER A 247 -27.77 -22.96 -9.08
C SER A 247 -28.61 -22.59 -10.31
N GLY A 248 -28.09 -21.69 -11.16
CA GLY A 248 -28.66 -21.36 -12.46
C GLY A 248 -29.21 -19.95 -12.55
N PHE A 249 -30.44 -19.73 -13.03
CA PHE A 249 -30.97 -18.40 -13.36
C PHE A 249 -32.32 -18.12 -12.70
N THR A 250 -32.39 -17.11 -11.82
CA THR A 250 -33.65 -16.60 -11.22
C THR A 250 -34.47 -17.65 -10.47
N ASN A 251 -33.84 -18.62 -9.81
CA ASN A 251 -34.55 -19.53 -8.91
C ASN A 251 -34.84 -18.84 -7.58
N ALA A 252 -35.99 -19.11 -6.97
CA ALA A 252 -36.39 -18.62 -5.65
C ALA A 252 -36.79 -19.81 -4.76
N ALA A 253 -35.79 -20.55 -4.30
CA ALA A 253 -35.93 -21.86 -3.69
C ALA A 253 -34.66 -22.30 -2.95
N GLU A 254 -34.77 -23.32 -2.10
CA GLU A 254 -33.60 -24.02 -1.54
C GLU A 254 -33.28 -25.30 -2.34
N LYS A 255 -32.00 -25.66 -2.44
CA LYS A 255 -31.51 -26.89 -3.09
C LYS A 255 -32.05 -27.06 -4.51
N SER A 256 -32.07 -25.97 -5.28
CA SER A 256 -32.67 -25.96 -6.62
C SER A 256 -31.65 -25.75 -7.74
N SER A 257 -31.98 -26.21 -8.95
CA SER A 257 -31.10 -26.05 -10.12
C SER A 257 -31.88 -25.74 -11.39
N GLY A 258 -31.28 -25.03 -12.33
CA GLY A 258 -31.93 -24.65 -13.59
C GLY A 258 -32.43 -23.21 -13.56
N ALA A 259 -33.65 -22.91 -13.96
CA ALA A 259 -34.12 -21.54 -14.06
C ALA A 259 -35.59 -21.33 -13.70
N ARG A 260 -35.88 -20.23 -13.01
CA ARG A 260 -37.23 -19.80 -12.61
C ARG A 260 -38.00 -20.83 -11.79
N ASN A 261 -37.31 -21.65 -11.00
CA ASN A 261 -37.98 -22.56 -10.07
C ASN A 261 -38.39 -21.80 -8.79
N LEU A 262 -39.60 -22.04 -8.30
CA LEU A 262 -40.18 -21.44 -7.11
C LEU A 262 -40.67 -22.57 -6.17
N GLY A 263 -39.95 -22.80 -5.08
CA GLY A 263 -40.16 -23.93 -4.17
C GLY A 263 -38.95 -24.89 -4.11
N PRO A 264 -38.68 -25.50 -2.93
CA PRO A 264 -37.42 -26.18 -2.67
C PRO A 264 -37.27 -27.49 -3.45
N LEU A 265 -36.03 -27.98 -3.61
CA LEU A 265 -35.67 -29.24 -4.28
C LEU A 265 -36.05 -29.30 -5.78
N GLY A 266 -36.32 -28.15 -6.41
CA GLY A 266 -36.70 -28.07 -7.81
C GLY A 266 -35.53 -28.19 -8.78
N SER A 267 -35.74 -28.80 -9.96
CA SER A 267 -34.76 -28.80 -11.05
C SER A 267 -35.39 -28.54 -12.43
N GLY A 268 -34.72 -27.83 -13.33
CA GLY A 268 -35.24 -27.54 -14.67
C GLY A 268 -35.80 -26.12 -14.82
N PHE A 269 -36.89 -25.90 -15.55
CA PHE A 269 -37.38 -24.58 -15.96
C PHE A 269 -38.82 -24.30 -15.50
N ASN A 270 -39.07 -23.18 -14.82
CA ASN A 270 -40.41 -22.73 -14.38
C ASN A 270 -41.20 -23.77 -13.57
N ASN A 271 -40.57 -24.47 -12.62
CA ASN A 271 -41.29 -25.36 -11.72
C ASN A 271 -41.77 -24.61 -10.46
N PHE A 272 -43.00 -24.87 -10.04
CA PHE A 272 -43.64 -24.37 -8.83
C PHE A 272 -44.04 -25.55 -7.91
N GLY A 273 -43.66 -25.48 -6.63
CA GLY A 273 -43.94 -26.54 -5.64
C GLY A 273 -42.68 -27.25 -5.13
N PHE A 274 -42.86 -28.30 -4.32
CA PHE A 274 -41.78 -28.99 -3.61
C PHE A 274 -41.21 -30.15 -4.44
N GLY A 275 -39.92 -30.13 -4.82
CA GLY A 275 -39.22 -31.32 -5.33
C GLY A 275 -39.51 -31.72 -6.77
N GLY A 276 -39.99 -30.80 -7.61
CA GLY A 276 -40.29 -31.07 -9.02
C GLY A 276 -39.07 -31.02 -9.96
N SER A 277 -39.11 -31.73 -11.09
CA SER A 277 -38.07 -31.70 -12.13
C SER A 277 -38.64 -31.52 -13.55
N GLY A 278 -37.94 -30.82 -14.45
CA GLY A 278 -38.37 -30.63 -15.85
C GLY A 278 -38.91 -29.24 -16.16
N PHE A 279 -39.95 -29.09 -16.98
CA PHE A 279 -40.42 -27.81 -17.51
C PHE A 279 -41.88 -27.51 -17.11
N TYR A 280 -42.14 -26.35 -16.52
CA TYR A 280 -43.48 -25.85 -16.23
C TYR A 280 -44.36 -26.81 -15.38
N ASN A 281 -43.80 -27.40 -14.33
CA ASN A 281 -44.59 -28.22 -13.40
C ASN A 281 -45.06 -27.37 -12.21
N SER A 282 -46.34 -27.42 -11.83
CA SER A 282 -46.90 -26.80 -10.63
C SER A 282 -47.28 -27.85 -9.56
N SER A 283 -46.53 -28.95 -9.46
CA SER A 283 -46.84 -30.09 -8.59
C SER A 283 -45.67 -30.46 -7.67
N ASP A 284 -45.96 -30.83 -6.43
CA ASP A 284 -45.02 -31.44 -5.51
C ASP A 284 -44.53 -32.80 -6.05
N ARG A 285 -43.21 -32.96 -6.10
CA ARG A 285 -42.49 -34.16 -6.57
C ARG A 285 -42.84 -34.56 -8.00
N GLY A 286 -43.26 -33.61 -8.83
CA GLY A 286 -43.60 -33.88 -10.23
C GLY A 286 -42.41 -33.76 -11.18
N SER A 287 -42.26 -34.67 -12.13
CA SER A 287 -41.20 -34.68 -13.14
C SER A 287 -41.73 -34.58 -14.58
N GLY A 288 -41.02 -33.94 -15.51
CA GLY A 288 -41.43 -33.85 -16.92
C GLY A 288 -41.95 -32.46 -17.33
N PHE A 289 -42.97 -32.37 -18.19
CA PHE A 289 -43.40 -31.13 -18.84
C PHE A 289 -44.87 -30.80 -18.55
N PHE A 290 -45.19 -29.59 -18.10
CA PHE A 290 -46.55 -29.05 -17.98
C PHE A 290 -47.49 -29.83 -17.03
N ASN A 291 -47.03 -30.30 -15.86
CA ASN A 291 -47.88 -31.01 -14.88
C ASN A 291 -48.47 -30.05 -13.80
N GLY A 292 -49.70 -30.24 -13.29
CA GLY A 292 -50.37 -29.42 -12.26
C GLY A 292 -51.57 -30.09 -11.55
N VAL A 293 -52.49 -29.30 -10.96
CA VAL A 293 -53.83 -29.70 -10.42
C VAL A 293 -54.82 -28.57 -10.73
N ASN A 294 -56.11 -28.88 -10.86
CA ASN A 294 -57.22 -27.93 -10.90
C ASN A 294 -57.44 -27.26 -9.53
N ASP A 295 -56.38 -26.64 -8.97
CA ASP A 295 -56.30 -25.87 -7.69
C ASP A 295 -54.83 -25.61 -7.22
N GLY A 296 -53.82 -25.90 -8.05
CA GLY A 296 -52.48 -25.31 -7.89
C GLY A 296 -51.34 -26.17 -7.34
N VAL A 297 -51.57 -27.39 -6.86
CA VAL A 297 -50.49 -28.35 -6.50
C VAL A 297 -50.89 -29.81 -6.70
N GLY A 298 -50.23 -30.51 -7.64
CA GLY A 298 -50.28 -31.97 -7.78
C GLY A 298 -49.28 -32.67 -6.88
N PHE A 299 -49.44 -33.96 -6.61
CA PHE A 299 -48.48 -34.74 -5.81
C PHE A 299 -47.99 -35.95 -6.60
N GLN A 300 -46.68 -36.05 -6.86
CA GLN A 300 -46.02 -37.15 -7.58
C GLN A 300 -46.50 -37.36 -9.03
N ASN A 301 -46.43 -36.34 -9.89
CA ASN A 301 -46.80 -36.45 -11.32
C ASN A 301 -45.58 -36.53 -12.24
N SER A 302 -45.42 -37.57 -13.06
CA SER A 302 -44.30 -37.66 -14.04
C SER A 302 -44.79 -37.59 -15.50
N GLY A 303 -44.04 -37.07 -16.46
CA GLY A 303 -44.40 -37.07 -17.88
C GLY A 303 -44.92 -35.73 -18.42
N PHE A 304 -45.82 -35.73 -19.42
CA PHE A 304 -46.27 -34.53 -20.14
C PHE A 304 -47.74 -34.21 -19.82
N PHE A 305 -48.10 -32.98 -19.44
CA PHE A 305 -49.50 -32.50 -19.33
C PHE A 305 -50.40 -33.16 -18.25
N ASN A 306 -49.86 -33.63 -17.12
CA ASN A 306 -50.65 -34.27 -16.05
C ASN A 306 -51.23 -33.29 -15.02
N ILE A 307 -52.54 -33.34 -14.77
CA ILE A 307 -53.36 -32.67 -13.76
C ILE A 307 -53.82 -33.66 -12.65
N GLY A 308 -53.23 -33.67 -11.45
CA GLY A 308 -53.72 -34.54 -10.36
C GLY A 308 -52.74 -35.02 -9.30
N ILE A 309 -53.06 -36.15 -8.65
CA ILE A 309 -52.21 -36.82 -7.65
C ILE A 309 -51.79 -38.21 -8.19
N ARG A 310 -50.49 -38.49 -8.20
CA ARG A 310 -49.84 -39.76 -8.55
C ARG A 310 -50.03 -40.17 -10.01
N ASN A 311 -49.82 -39.23 -10.92
CA ASN A 311 -49.85 -39.46 -12.36
C ASN A 311 -48.47 -39.81 -12.94
N SER A 312 -48.45 -40.49 -14.08
CA SER A 312 -47.23 -40.69 -14.85
C SER A 312 -47.57 -40.70 -16.35
N GLY A 313 -46.71 -40.18 -17.23
CA GLY A 313 -46.88 -40.19 -18.68
C GLY A 313 -47.64 -39.01 -19.26
N VAL A 314 -48.28 -39.19 -20.40
CA VAL A 314 -48.93 -38.10 -21.15
C VAL A 314 -50.36 -37.88 -20.62
N GLY A 315 -50.65 -36.71 -20.04
CA GLY A 315 -51.94 -36.02 -20.12
C GLY A 315 -53.00 -36.39 -19.09
N ASN A 316 -52.73 -36.49 -17.78
CA ASN A 316 -53.67 -37.12 -16.84
C ASN A 316 -54.53 -36.20 -15.96
N ILE A 317 -55.87 -36.33 -15.89
CA ILE A 317 -56.82 -35.48 -15.11
C ILE A 317 -57.30 -36.17 -13.80
N SER A 318 -57.54 -35.42 -12.71
CA SER A 318 -58.00 -35.95 -11.42
C SER A 318 -59.30 -35.33 -10.88
N GLU A 319 -60.26 -36.15 -10.42
CA GLU A 319 -61.38 -35.77 -9.53
C GLU A 319 -62.16 -37.02 -8.97
N PHE A 320 -62.47 -37.04 -7.65
CA PHE A 320 -63.52 -37.78 -6.88
C PHE A 320 -63.28 -39.10 -6.08
N PRO A 321 -64.14 -39.44 -5.07
CA PRO A 321 -63.78 -40.07 -3.80
C PRO A 321 -64.10 -41.57 -3.74
N GLY A 322 -63.22 -42.33 -3.09
CA GLY A 322 -63.44 -43.73 -2.75
C GLY A 322 -62.62 -44.68 -3.60
N THR A 323 -61.38 -44.93 -3.14
CA THR A 323 -60.52 -46.09 -3.43
C THR A 323 -60.30 -46.47 -4.90
N ASP A 324 -59.23 -45.96 -5.51
CA ASP A 324 -58.11 -46.78 -6.01
C ASP A 324 -56.89 -45.92 -6.37
N SER A 325 -55.70 -46.46 -6.11
CA SER A 325 -54.43 -45.74 -6.08
C SER A 325 -53.43 -46.24 -7.13
N GLY A 326 -53.01 -45.33 -8.04
CA GLY A 326 -51.69 -45.32 -8.71
C GLY A 326 -51.72 -45.35 -10.25
N HIS A 327 -51.16 -44.35 -10.95
CA HIS A 327 -51.19 -44.35 -12.43
C HIS A 327 -49.90 -43.89 -13.15
N SER A 328 -49.64 -44.53 -14.31
CA SER A 328 -48.67 -44.24 -15.39
C SER A 328 -49.33 -44.38 -16.78
N GLY A 329 -48.84 -43.67 -17.83
CA GLY A 329 -49.74 -43.08 -18.84
C GLY A 329 -49.46 -43.29 -20.34
N PHE A 330 -49.85 -42.27 -21.13
CA PHE A 330 -50.30 -42.31 -22.55
C PHE A 330 -51.80 -42.72 -22.63
N PHE A 331 -52.78 -42.12 -21.93
CA PHE A 331 -53.37 -40.75 -21.89
C PHE A 331 -54.33 -40.67 -20.67
N HIS A 332 -54.58 -39.56 -19.93
CA HIS A 332 -55.70 -39.59 -18.95
C HIS A 332 -56.73 -38.43 -18.92
N ARG A 333 -57.96 -38.82 -19.26
CA ARG A 333 -59.14 -38.64 -18.43
C ARG A 333 -59.19 -39.73 -17.36
#